data_AF-A0A4R6V285-F1
#
_entry.id   AF-A0A4R6V285-F1
#
_cell.length_a   1.000
_cell.length_b   1.000
_cell.length_c   1.000
_cell.angle_alpha   90.00
_cell.angle_beta   90.00
_cell.angle_gamma   90.00
#
_symmetry.space_group_name_H-M   'P 1'
#
loop_
_entity.id
_entity.type
_entity.pdbx_description
1 polymer ?
#
loop_
_entity_poly.entity_id
_entity_poly.type
_entity_poly.pdbx_seq_one_letter_code
_entity_poly.pdbx_strand_id
1 'polypeptide(L)'
;MIEKYNPWTVVNLVFEHLADQGLHPVLGENGDPSAAAAELLSSLGITPGDPSWGEGQDAERVREDLAALRAAFDPVDSTDSRE
;
A
#
# COMPACT_ATOMS: atom_id res chain seq x y z
N MET A 1 7.29 -23.89 13.94
CA MET A 1 7.56 -22.52 13.44
C MET A 1 6.21 -22.02 12.96
N ILE A 2 5.68 -20.91 13.49
CA ILE A 2 4.38 -20.38 13.06
C ILE A 2 4.61 -19.59 11.78
N GLU A 3 4.03 -20.06 10.69
CA GLU A 3 4.05 -19.36 9.40
C GLU A 3 3.16 -18.11 9.49
N LYS A 4 3.72 -16.95 9.11
CA LYS A 4 3.06 -15.65 9.15
C LYS A 4 3.28 -14.90 7.84
N TYR A 5 2.23 -14.30 7.31
CA TYR A 5 2.27 -13.45 6.11
C TYR A 5 1.59 -12.11 6.36
N ASN A 6 2.16 -11.03 5.81
CA ASN A 6 1.51 -9.72 5.85
C ASN A 6 0.25 -9.74 4.94
N PRO A 7 -0.93 -9.37 5.46
CA PRO A 7 -2.15 -9.23 4.66
C PRO A 7 -2.00 -8.34 3.40
N TRP A 8 -1.28 -7.22 3.46
CA TRP A 8 -1.06 -6.34 2.29
C TRP A 8 -0.23 -7.00 1.19
N THR A 9 0.73 -7.85 1.54
CA THR A 9 1.47 -8.65 0.55
C THR A 9 0.53 -9.59 -0.19
N VAL A 10 -0.42 -10.21 0.52
CA VAL A 10 -1.44 -11.07 -0.10
C VAL A 10 -2.36 -10.26 -1.01
N VAL A 11 -2.80 -9.07 -0.57
CA VAL A 11 -3.61 -8.17 -1.41
C VAL A 11 -2.88 -7.83 -2.71
N ASN A 12 -1.61 -7.42 -2.64
CA ASN A 12 -0.82 -7.08 -3.81
C ASN A 12 -0.68 -8.27 -4.78
N LEU A 13 -0.37 -9.46 -4.25
CA LEU A 13 -0.25 -10.68 -5.05
C LEU A 13 -1.55 -11.01 -5.81
N VAL A 14 -2.70 -10.88 -5.14
CA VAL A 14 -4.01 -11.10 -5.76
C VAL A 14 -4.29 -10.04 -6.83
N PHE A 15 -3.95 -8.78 -6.56
CA PHE A 15 -4.15 -7.68 -7.50
C PHE A 15 -3.31 -7.86 -8.77
N GLU A 16 -2.03 -8.21 -8.62
CA GLU A 16 -1.14 -8.52 -9.74
C GLU A 16 -1.68 -9.70 -10.56
N HIS A 17 -2.12 -10.78 -9.89
CA HIS A 17 -2.69 -11.93 -10.57
C HIS A 17 -3.95 -11.59 -11.38
N LEU A 18 -4.83 -10.74 -10.83
CA LEU A 18 -6.03 -10.28 -11.53
C LEU A 18 -5.65 -9.38 -12.72
N ALA A 19 -4.66 -8.49 -12.56
CA ALA A 19 -4.14 -7.64 -13.62
C ALA A 19 -3.57 -8.45 -14.79
N ASP A 20 -2.84 -9.53 -14.50
CA ASP A 20 -2.32 -10.46 -15.51
C ASP A 20 -3.44 -11.18 -16.28
N GLN A 21 -4.62 -11.34 -15.66
CA GLN A 21 -5.82 -11.87 -16.32
C GLN A 21 -6.63 -10.79 -17.08
N GLY A 22 -6.15 -9.55 -17.12
CA GLY A 22 -6.82 -8.42 -17.75
C GLY A 22 -7.93 -7.79 -16.90
N LEU A 23 -8.01 -8.15 -15.61
CA LEU A 23 -8.92 -7.53 -14.65
C LEU A 23 -8.16 -6.44 -13.88
N HIS A 24 -8.69 -5.22 -13.80
CA HIS A 24 -8.05 -4.12 -13.09
C HIS A 24 -8.76 -3.84 -11.77
N PRO A 25 -8.50 -4.61 -10.70
CA PRO A 25 -9.13 -4.40 -9.41
C PRO A 25 -8.74 -3.04 -8.84
N VAL A 26 -9.71 -2.37 -8.23
CA VAL A 26 -9.53 -1.10 -7.52
C VAL A 26 -9.94 -1.26 -6.08
N LEU A 27 -9.26 -0.56 -5.18
CA LEU A 27 -9.68 -0.47 -3.79
C LEU A 27 -10.98 0.34 -3.72
N GLY A 28 -12.05 -0.29 -3.25
CA GLY A 28 -13.34 0.39 -3.05
C GLY A 28 -13.30 1.32 -1.85
N GLU A 29 -14.15 2.36 -1.85
CA GLU A 29 -14.14 3.42 -0.83
C GLU A 29 -14.43 2.95 0.60
N ASN A 30 -15.08 1.79 0.77
CA ASN A 30 -15.62 1.33 2.06
C ASN A 30 -15.01 0.02 2.57
N GLY A 31 -14.07 -0.59 1.84
CA GLY A 31 -13.52 -1.89 2.19
C GLY A 31 -12.10 -1.77 2.74
N ASP A 32 -11.80 -2.47 3.84
CA ASP A 32 -10.42 -2.73 4.24
C ASP A 32 -9.94 -4.03 3.56
N PRO A 33 -9.15 -3.95 2.48
CA PRO A 33 -8.64 -5.12 1.78
C PRO A 33 -7.71 -5.98 2.66
N SER A 34 -7.04 -5.36 3.64
CA SER A 34 -6.16 -6.06 4.59
C SER A 34 -6.98 -6.96 5.52
N ALA A 35 -8.17 -6.53 5.94
CA ALA A 35 -9.06 -7.36 6.75
C ALA A 35 -9.51 -8.63 6.01
N ALA A 36 -9.92 -8.49 4.74
CA ALA A 36 -10.30 -9.65 3.91
C ALA A 36 -9.12 -10.62 3.69
N ALA A 37 -7.91 -10.10 3.49
CA ALA A 37 -6.70 -10.91 3.36
C ALA A 37 -6.32 -11.61 4.68
N ALA A 38 -6.51 -10.97 5.83
CA ALA A 38 -6.27 -11.58 7.14
C ALA A 38 -7.25 -12.74 7.42
N GLU A 39 -8.52 -12.58 7.03
CA GLU A 39 -9.50 -13.67 7.11
C GLU A 39 -9.11 -14.84 6.20
N LEU A 40 -8.67 -14.56 4.97
CA LEU A 40 -8.17 -15.58 4.05
C LEU A 40 -7.01 -16.36 4.67
N LEU A 41 -5.99 -15.68 5.19
CA LEU A 41 -4.84 -16.33 5.85
C LEU A 41 -5.30 -17.22 7.01
N SER A 42 -6.20 -16.70 7.84
CA SER A 42 -6.76 -17.43 8.98
C SER A 42 -7.52 -18.70 8.54
N SER A 43 -8.27 -18.62 7.44
CA SER A 43 -9.00 -19.77 6.88
C SER A 43 -8.08 -20.87 6.34
N LEU A 44 -6.87 -20.50 5.90
CA LEU A 44 -5.83 -21.42 5.43
C LEU A 44 -4.98 -21.99 6.58
N GLY A 45 -5.27 -21.61 7.83
CA GLY A 45 -4.50 -22.01 9.01
C GLY A 45 -3.18 -21.25 9.18
N ILE A 46 -2.98 -20.16 8.42
CA ILE A 46 -1.81 -19.29 8.51
C ILE A 46 -2.14 -18.15 9.47
N THR A 47 -1.22 -17.84 10.38
CA THR A 47 -1.41 -16.69 11.27
C THR A 47 -1.19 -15.40 10.49
N PRO A 48 -2.14 -14.45 10.48
CA PRO A 48 -1.91 -13.15 9.88
C PRO A 48 -0.72 -12.46 10.57
N GLY A 49 0.18 -11.91 9.76
CA GLY A 49 1.22 -11.02 10.23
C GLY A 49 0.64 -9.67 10.66
N ASP A 50 1.48 -8.84 11.29
CA ASP A 50 1.11 -7.46 11.55
C ASP A 50 0.89 -6.73 10.21
N PRO A 51 -0.25 -6.06 9.98
CA PRO A 51 -0.49 -5.31 8.74
C PRO A 51 0.55 -4.22 8.47
N SER A 52 1.17 -3.69 9.53
CA SER A 52 2.27 -2.72 9.45
C SER A 52 3.63 -3.34 9.11
N TRP A 53 3.71 -4.67 8.95
CA TRP A 53 4.96 -5.39 8.70
C TRP A 53 5.46 -5.18 7.27
N GLY A 54 6.11 -4.04 7.05
CA GLY A 54 6.44 -3.49 5.74
C GLY A 54 6.59 -1.97 5.81
N GLU A 55 6.05 -1.35 6.86
CA GLU A 55 6.36 0.02 7.26
C GLU A 55 7.70 0.15 8.00
N GLY A 56 8.40 -0.96 8.22
CA GLY A 56 9.69 -0.99 8.92
C GLY A 56 10.81 -0.38 8.06
N GLN A 57 11.33 0.78 8.50
CA GLN A 57 12.41 1.58 7.90
C GLN A 57 12.15 2.11 6.47
N ASP A 58 11.56 1.32 5.59
CA ASP A 58 11.30 1.69 4.20
C ASP A 58 10.13 2.67 4.07
N ALA A 59 9.06 2.56 4.86
CA ALA A 59 7.97 3.53 4.79
C ALA A 59 8.35 4.90 5.35
N GLU A 60 9.19 4.97 6.39
CA GLU A 60 9.70 6.26 6.86
C GLU A 60 10.58 6.92 5.80
N ARG A 61 11.50 6.15 5.21
CA ARG A 61 12.33 6.63 4.10
C ARG A 61 11.48 7.07 2.91
N VAL A 62 10.46 6.30 2.53
CA VAL A 62 9.53 6.65 1.45
C VAL A 62 8.72 7.91 1.80
N ARG A 63 8.31 8.09 3.06
CA ARG A 63 7.63 9.33 3.51
C ARG A 63 8.56 10.54 3.42
N GLU A 64 9.81 10.41 3.85
CA GLU A 64 10.84 11.45 3.71
C GLU A 64 11.12 11.78 2.24
N ASP A 65 11.29 10.76 1.39
CA ASP A 65 11.53 10.91 -0.05
C ASP A 65 10.35 11.62 -0.73
N LEU A 66 9.10 11.24 -0.39
CA LEU A 66 7.90 11.90 -0.90
C LEU A 66 7.75 13.34 -0.40
N ALA A 67 8.14 13.62 0.84
CA ALA A 67 8.16 14.98 1.37
C ALA A 67 9.18 15.86 0.64
N ALA A 68 10.37 15.32 0.38
CA ALA A 68 11.42 16.00 -0.38
C ALA A 68 10.98 16.28 -1.83
N LEU A 69 10.34 15.31 -2.50
CA LEU A 69 9.78 15.51 -3.83
C LEU A 69 8.68 16.58 -3.82
N ARG A 70 7.77 16.57 -2.86
CA ARG A 70 6.73 17.62 -2.75
C ARG A 70 7.34 19.00 -2.56
N ALA A 71 8.34 19.14 -1.70
CA ALA A 71 9.03 20.42 -1.48
C ALA A 71 9.78 20.92 -2.73
N ALA A 72 10.35 19.99 -3.52
CA ALA A 72 11.05 20.34 -4.77
C ALA A 72 10.10 20.79 -5.90
N PHE A 73 8.83 20.37 -5.84
CA PHE A 73 7.81 20.66 -6.86
C PHE A 73 6.71 21.60 -6.37
N ASP A 74 6.78 22.10 -5.13
CA ASP A 74 5.84 23.09 -4.61
C ASP A 74 6.01 24.39 -5.43
N PRO A 75 4.95 24.90 -6.09
CA PRO A 75 5.09 25.96 -7.08
C PRO A 75 5.37 27.29 -6.38
N VAL A 76 6.66 27.62 -6.24
CA VAL A 76 7.14 28.99 -5.98
C VAL A 76 7.05 29.87 -7.23
N ASP A 77 6.28 29.46 -8.26
CA ASP A 77 6.24 30.14 -9.56
C ASP A 77 4.79 30.46 -10.03
N SER A 78 3.93 30.85 -9.09
CA SER A 78 2.57 31.36 -9.41
C SER A 78 2.35 32.83 -9.02
N THR A 79 3.39 33.55 -8.59
CA THR A 79 3.25 34.94 -8.11
C THR A 79 4.21 35.92 -8.79
N ASP A 80 4.60 35.67 -10.04
CA ASP A 80 5.22 36.70 -10.88
C ASP A 80 4.47 36.86 -12.20
N SER A 81 3.22 37.33 -12.11
CA SER A 81 2.48 37.96 -13.22
C SER A 81 1.15 38.49 -12.70
N ARG A 82 1.16 39.71 -12.19
CA ARG A 82 0.08 40.70 -12.36
C ARG A 82 0.51 42.05 -11.77
N GLU A 83 0.90 42.92 -12.71
CA GLU A 83 0.75 44.38 -12.76
C GLU A 83 1.45 45.27 -11.73
#